data_AF-A0AAE4QH89-F1
#
_entry.id   AF-A0AAE4QH89-F1
#
_cell.length_a   1.000
_cell.length_b   1.000
_cell.length_c   1.000
_cell.angle_alpha   90.00
_cell.angle_beta   90.00
_cell.angle_gamma   90.00
#
_symmetry.space_group_name_H-M   'P 1'
#
loop_
_entity.id
_entity.type
_entity.pdbx_description
1 polymer ?
#
loop_
_entity_poly.entity_id
_entity_poly.type
_entity_poly.pdbx_seq_one_letter_code
_entity_poly.pdbx_strand_id
1 'polypeptide(L)'
;MKYFEEAKNIWKNQVPKNGQSDTIEGELIRAVEKLRYEAQNNGNGNWDEGLERFCEYIWDILNDSKTFESHSLEEIEFDIKTLLDYENPYLEDDLYDRITDRVVEWSIAHNGPIRREKDPKQYR
;
A
#
# COMPACT_ATOMS: atom_id res chain seq x y z
N MET A 1 1.93 4.35 -13.71
CA MET A 1 2.63 3.22 -13.06
C MET A 1 3.80 2.68 -13.89
N LYS A 2 4.96 2.41 -13.28
CA LYS A 2 6.19 1.84 -13.89
C LYS A 2 6.19 0.30 -13.93
N TYR A 3 5.72 -0.36 -12.88
CA TYR A 3 5.76 -1.82 -12.71
C TYR A 3 4.38 -2.49 -12.82
N PHE A 4 3.64 -2.10 -13.85
CA PHE A 4 2.24 -2.50 -13.98
C PHE A 4 2.06 -4.03 -14.07
N GLU A 5 2.87 -4.74 -14.86
CA GLU A 5 2.68 -6.19 -15.04
C GLU A 5 3.11 -6.97 -13.79
N GLU A 6 4.13 -6.51 -13.06
CA GLU A 6 4.56 -7.10 -11.79
C GLU A 6 3.50 -6.91 -10.71
N ALA A 7 2.97 -5.70 -10.55
CA ALA A 7 1.92 -5.41 -9.58
C ALA A 7 0.63 -6.18 -9.89
N LYS A 8 0.24 -6.25 -11.17
CA LYS A 8 -0.88 -7.08 -11.63
C LYS A 8 -0.66 -8.56 -11.35
N ASN A 9 0.58 -9.05 -11.44
CA ASN A 9 0.92 -10.42 -11.08
C ASN A 9 0.80 -10.65 -9.56
N ILE A 10 1.23 -9.70 -8.73
CA ILE A 10 1.00 -9.74 -7.27
C ILE A 10 -0.49 -9.76 -6.98
N TRP A 11 -1.27 -8.83 -7.57
CA TRP A 11 -2.72 -8.77 -7.41
C TRP A 11 -3.39 -10.11 -7.69
N LYS A 12 -3.15 -10.69 -8.86
CA LYS A 12 -3.82 -11.92 -9.30
C LYS A 12 -3.50 -13.14 -8.44
N ASN A 13 -2.30 -13.22 -7.89
CA ASN A 13 -1.80 -14.43 -7.25
C ASN A 13 -1.74 -14.33 -5.72
N GLN A 14 -1.71 -13.12 -5.16
CA GLN A 14 -1.44 -12.89 -3.75
C GLN A 14 -2.55 -12.11 -3.04
N VAL A 15 -3.34 -11.29 -3.75
CA VAL A 15 -4.48 -10.60 -3.14
C VAL A 15 -5.68 -11.55 -3.11
N PRO A 16 -6.19 -11.93 -1.92
CA PRO A 16 -7.33 -12.82 -1.83
C PRO A 16 -8.62 -12.07 -2.21
N LYS A 17 -9.63 -12.82 -2.66
CA LYS A 17 -10.95 -12.26 -2.94
C LYS A 17 -11.62 -11.67 -1.69
N ASN A 18 -11.31 -12.21 -0.50
CA ASN A 18 -11.84 -11.77 0.78
C ASN A 18 -10.78 -11.94 1.88
N GLY A 19 -10.77 -11.02 2.84
CA GLY A 19 -9.86 -11.02 3.98
C GLY A 19 -8.45 -10.53 3.64
N GLN A 20 -7.54 -10.70 4.60
CA GLN A 20 -6.14 -10.31 4.46
C GLN A 20 -5.32 -11.32 3.65
N SER A 21 -4.35 -10.81 2.91
CA SER A 21 -3.36 -11.61 2.19
C SER A 21 -2.47 -12.41 3.14
N ASP A 22 -2.01 -13.56 2.66
CA ASP A 22 -1.02 -14.40 3.35
C ASP A 22 0.43 -13.92 3.10
N THR A 23 0.62 -12.94 2.20
CA THR A 23 1.93 -12.35 1.87
C THR A 23 1.97 -10.85 2.16
N ILE A 24 3.17 -10.32 2.43
CA ILE A 24 3.41 -8.89 2.65
C ILE A 24 3.01 -8.09 1.42
N GLU A 25 3.48 -8.51 0.24
CA GLU A 25 3.25 -7.81 -1.02
C GLU A 25 1.77 -7.81 -1.40
N GLY A 26 1.09 -8.95 -1.25
CA GLY A 26 -0.34 -9.01 -1.49
C GLY A 26 -1.12 -8.09 -0.55
N GLU A 27 -0.73 -8.01 0.73
CA GLU A 27 -1.40 -7.11 1.67
C GLU A 27 -1.11 -5.64 1.38
N LEU A 28 0.11 -5.30 0.94
CA LEU A 28 0.48 -3.95 0.53
C LEU A 28 -0.34 -3.50 -0.69
N ILE A 29 -0.41 -4.33 -1.75
CA ILE A 29 -1.24 -4.00 -2.93
C ILE A 29 -2.71 -3.85 -2.52
N ARG A 30 -3.22 -4.74 -1.66
CA ARG A 30 -4.61 -4.66 -1.15
C ARG A 30 -4.86 -3.37 -0.38
N ALA A 31 -3.90 -2.96 0.46
CA ALA A 31 -3.97 -1.73 1.24
C ALA A 31 -4.04 -0.50 0.34
N VAL A 32 -3.14 -0.40 -0.66
CA VAL A 32 -3.12 0.71 -1.63
C VAL A 32 -4.44 0.79 -2.39
N GLU A 33 -4.98 -0.33 -2.88
CA GLU A 33 -6.25 -0.33 -3.62
C GLU A 33 -7.47 -0.01 -2.75
N LYS A 34 -7.45 -0.40 -1.47
CA LYS A 34 -8.50 -0.02 -0.50
C LYS A 34 -8.49 1.48 -0.23
N LEU A 35 -7.30 2.08 -0.07
CA LEU A 35 -7.13 3.51 0.13
C LEU A 35 -7.52 4.30 -1.14
N ARG A 36 -7.07 3.85 -2.32
CA ARG A 36 -7.44 4.41 -3.63
C ARG A 36 -8.96 4.43 -3.80
N TYR A 37 -9.60 3.28 -3.58
CA TYR A 37 -11.05 3.17 -3.71
C TYR A 37 -11.78 4.11 -2.75
N GLU A 38 -11.35 4.16 -1.49
CA GLU A 38 -11.96 5.02 -0.48
C GLU A 38 -11.89 6.51 -0.87
N ALA A 39 -10.72 7.00 -1.28
CA ALA A 39 -10.58 8.39 -1.68
C ALA A 39 -11.38 8.70 -2.96
N GLN A 40 -11.18 7.90 -4.01
CA GLN A 40 -11.73 8.21 -5.34
C GLN A 40 -13.24 7.97 -5.46
N ASN A 41 -13.78 6.97 -4.75
CA ASN A 41 -15.19 6.58 -4.89
C ASN A 41 -16.05 7.02 -3.70
N ASN A 42 -15.50 7.03 -2.49
CA ASN A 42 -16.23 7.41 -1.29
C ASN A 42 -15.88 8.83 -0.80
N GLY A 43 -14.87 9.48 -1.37
CA GLY A 43 -14.41 10.79 -0.92
C GLY A 43 -13.93 10.76 0.53
N ASN A 44 -13.35 9.65 0.98
CA ASN A 44 -13.00 9.37 2.39
C ASN A 44 -14.18 9.42 3.38
N GLY A 45 -15.43 9.33 2.91
CA GLY A 45 -16.61 9.37 3.77
C GLY A 45 -16.75 8.19 4.74
N ASN A 46 -16.05 7.08 4.48
CA ASN A 46 -15.97 5.93 5.38
C ASN A 46 -14.60 5.86 6.08
N TRP A 47 -13.86 6.95 6.24
CA TRP A 47 -12.57 6.90 6.92
C TRP A 47 -12.69 6.39 8.37
N ASP A 48 -11.79 5.47 8.77
CA ASP A 48 -11.68 4.96 10.14
C ASP A 48 -10.29 4.40 10.44
N GLU A 49 -10.09 3.91 11.67
CA GLU A 49 -8.83 3.30 12.13
C GLU A 49 -8.33 2.13 11.25
N GLY A 50 -9.21 1.45 10.51
CA GLY A 50 -8.83 0.37 9.60
C GLY A 50 -8.06 0.88 8.38
N LEU A 51 -8.42 2.06 7.86
CA LEU A 51 -7.69 2.73 6.79
C LEU A 51 -6.39 3.36 7.29
N GLU A 52 -6.40 3.93 8.50
CA GLU A 52 -5.18 4.42 9.16
C GLU A 52 -4.15 3.28 9.34
N ARG A 53 -4.60 2.09 9.76
CA ARG A 53 -3.75 0.90 9.84
C ARG A 53 -3.16 0.48 8.49
N PHE A 54 -3.83 0.74 7.36
CA PHE A 54 -3.23 0.49 6.05
C PHE A 54 -2.09 1.47 5.77
N CYS A 55 -2.27 2.77 6.08
CA CYS A 55 -1.21 3.76 5.96
C CYS A 55 0.00 3.41 6.83
N GLU A 56 -0.23 3.04 8.11
CA GLU A 56 0.81 2.58 9.02
C GLU A 56 1.53 1.34 8.48
N TYR A 57 0.77 0.33 8.02
CA TYR A 57 1.35 -0.90 7.49
C TYR A 57 2.20 -0.67 6.24
N ILE A 58 1.76 0.21 5.33
CA ILE A 58 2.56 0.58 4.16
C ILE A 58 3.85 1.27 4.60
N TRP A 59 3.77 2.23 5.53
CA TRP A 59 4.93 2.93 6.04
C TRP A 59 5.92 1.99 6.74
N ASP A 60 5.45 1.12 7.63
CA ASP A 60 6.30 0.20 8.40
C ASP A 60 7.13 -0.73 7.51
N ILE A 61 6.59 -1.13 6.35
CA ILE A 61 7.30 -2.00 5.41
C ILE A 61 8.18 -1.20 4.43
N LEU A 62 7.65 -0.10 3.86
CA LEU A 62 8.35 0.66 2.83
C LEU A 62 9.35 1.66 3.38
N ASN A 63 9.33 1.96 4.69
CA ASN A 63 10.39 2.68 5.38
C ASN A 63 11.63 1.80 5.59
N ASP A 64 12.20 1.31 4.49
CA ASP A 64 13.36 0.43 4.48
C ASP A 64 14.55 1.08 3.78
N SER A 65 15.49 1.57 4.59
CA SER A 65 16.73 2.19 4.10
C SER A 65 17.71 1.20 3.45
N LYS A 66 17.43 -0.11 3.47
CA LYS A 66 18.21 -1.09 2.70
C LYS A 66 17.76 -1.18 1.25
N THR A 67 16.48 -0.88 0.99
CA THR A 67 15.89 -0.89 -0.34
C THR A 67 15.89 0.50 -0.98
N PHE A 68 15.56 1.53 -0.19
CA PHE A 68 15.31 2.88 -0.71
C PHE A 68 16.36 3.88 -0.22
N GLU A 69 16.78 4.76 -1.14
CA GLU A 69 17.61 5.92 -0.82
C GLU A 69 16.79 7.00 -0.10
N SER A 70 17.46 7.94 0.58
CA SER A 70 16.83 8.99 1.40
C SER A 70 15.73 9.76 0.68
N HIS A 71 15.94 10.18 -0.58
CA HIS A 71 14.92 10.88 -1.36
C HIS A 71 13.67 10.01 -1.59
N SER A 72 13.84 8.71 -1.83
CA SER A 72 12.70 7.80 -2.02
C SER A 72 11.94 7.59 -0.70
N LEU A 73 12.64 7.51 0.44
CA LEU A 73 12.01 7.42 1.76
C LEU A 73 11.23 8.69 2.11
N GLU A 74 11.78 9.87 1.80
CA GLU A 74 11.09 11.16 1.99
C GLU A 74 9.82 11.25 1.14
N GLU A 75 9.86 10.76 -0.11
CA GLU A 75 8.70 10.71 -1.00
C GLU A 75 7.63 9.73 -0.48
N ILE A 76 8.04 8.55 -0.02
CA ILE A 76 7.12 7.58 0.61
C ILE A 76 6.48 8.21 1.86
N GLU A 77 7.26 8.85 2.73
CA GLU A 77 6.73 9.50 3.93
C GLU A 77 5.73 10.60 3.59
N PHE A 78 6.02 11.40 2.56
CA PHE A 78 5.11 12.43 2.07
C PHE A 78 3.81 11.84 1.52
N ASP A 79 3.89 10.75 0.76
CA ASP A 79 2.72 10.07 0.20
C ASP A 79 1.81 9.51 1.31
N ILE A 80 2.40 8.88 2.34
CA ILE A 80 1.64 8.37 3.47
C ILE A 80 1.00 9.51 4.28
N LYS A 81 1.71 10.62 4.51
CA LYS A 81 1.13 11.80 5.16
C LYS A 81 -0.02 12.38 4.37
N THR A 82 0.08 12.38 3.04
CA THR A 82 -1.00 12.83 2.15
C THR A 82 -2.23 11.94 2.26
N LEU A 83 -2.04 10.61 2.32
CA LEU A 83 -3.14 9.67 2.52
C LEU A 83 -3.80 9.79 3.90
N LEU A 84 -3.03 10.13 4.93
CA LEU A 84 -3.54 10.35 6.30
C LEU A 84 -4.34 11.66 6.46
N ASP A 85 -4.18 12.63 5.55
CA ASP A 85 -5.02 13.84 5.50
C ASP A 85 -6.39 13.51 4.91
N TYR A 86 -7.18 12.73 5.65
CA TYR A 86 -8.43 12.19 5.15
C TYR A 86 -9.48 13.27 4.85
N GLU A 87 -9.37 14.44 5.48
CA GLU A 87 -10.22 15.61 5.24
C GLU A 87 -10.03 16.17 3.81
N ASN A 88 -8.86 15.91 3.20
CA ASN A 88 -8.49 16.34 1.86
C ASN A 88 -8.13 15.11 1.00
N PRO A 89 -9.12 14.30 0.57
CA PRO A 89 -8.87 13.06 -0.16
C PRO A 89 -8.04 13.30 -1.43
N TYR A 90 -6.97 12.51 -1.60
CA TYR A 90 -6.15 12.54 -2.81
C TYR A 90 -6.78 11.69 -3.91
N LEU A 91 -7.16 12.31 -5.02
CA LEU A 91 -7.99 11.69 -6.06
C LEU A 91 -7.20 11.20 -7.28
N GLU A 92 -6.00 11.74 -7.52
CA GLU A 92 -5.19 11.40 -8.69
C GLU A 92 -4.50 10.04 -8.52
N ASP A 93 -4.32 9.32 -9.62
CA ASP A 93 -3.75 7.96 -9.61
C ASP A 93 -2.24 7.94 -9.35
N ASP A 94 -1.53 9.04 -9.55
CA ASP A 94 -0.07 9.10 -9.55
C ASP A 94 0.55 8.75 -8.19
N LEU A 95 -0.07 9.19 -7.09
CA LEU A 95 0.35 8.82 -5.73
C LEU A 95 0.17 7.32 -5.49
N TYR A 96 -0.99 6.76 -5.83
CA TYR A 96 -1.26 5.32 -5.63
C TYR A 96 -0.37 4.45 -6.52
N ASP A 97 -0.17 4.85 -7.77
CA ASP A 97 0.74 4.19 -8.71
C ASP A 97 2.17 4.21 -8.19
N ARG A 98 2.61 5.34 -7.62
CA ARG A 98 3.96 5.51 -7.05
C ARG A 98 4.17 4.62 -5.83
N ILE A 99 3.24 4.58 -4.87
CA ILE A 99 3.32 3.66 -3.74
C ILE A 99 3.34 2.21 -4.25
N THR A 100 2.50 1.87 -5.23
CA THR A 100 2.45 0.52 -5.81
C THR A 100 3.78 0.15 -6.49
N ASP A 101 4.42 1.10 -7.18
CA ASP A 101 5.76 0.91 -7.73
C ASP A 101 6.80 0.63 -6.61
N ARG A 102 6.72 1.32 -5.46
CA ARG A 102 7.56 1.03 -4.29
C ARG A 102 7.32 -0.35 -3.70
N VAL A 103 6.08 -0.83 -3.68
CA VAL A 103 5.76 -2.22 -3.27
C VAL A 103 6.50 -3.23 -4.15
N VAL A 104 6.53 -3.02 -5.47
CA VAL A 104 7.24 -3.91 -6.39
C VAL A 104 8.76 -3.81 -6.19
N GLU A 105 9.31 -2.61 -6.06
CA GLU A 105 10.75 -2.40 -5.80
C GLU A 105 11.20 -3.12 -4.52
N TRP A 106 10.41 -2.99 -3.45
CA TRP A 106 10.63 -3.70 -2.19
C TRP A 106 10.55 -5.22 -2.35
N SER A 107 9.54 -5.73 -3.08
CA SER A 107 9.41 -7.16 -3.34
C SER A 107 10.63 -7.74 -4.05
N ILE A 108 11.14 -7.03 -5.07
CA ILE A 108 12.31 -7.46 -5.83
C ILE A 108 13.55 -7.47 -4.93
N ALA A 109 13.78 -6.41 -4.15
CA ALA A 109 14.93 -6.31 -3.25
C ALA A 109 14.97 -7.42 -2.19
N HIS A 110 13.80 -7.92 -1.77
CA HIS A 110 13.67 -8.94 -0.74
C HIS A 110 13.45 -10.36 -1.26
N ASN A 111 13.47 -10.58 -2.58
CA ASN A 111 13.15 -11.87 -3.21
C ASN A 111 11.79 -12.44 -2.76
N GLY A 112 10.75 -11.59 -2.78
CA GLY A 112 9.38 -11.96 -2.46
C GLY A 112 8.79 -13.05 -3.35
N PRO A 113 7.61 -13.60 -2.99
CA PRO A 113 6.72 -13.14 -1.93
C PRO A 113 7.10 -13.58 -0.52
N ILE A 114 6.92 -12.69 0.46
CA ILE A 114 7.21 -12.97 1.88
C ILE A 114 5.91 -13.26 2.63
N ARG A 115 5.87 -14.39 3.37
CA ARG A 115 4.72 -14.73 4.23
C ARG A 115 4.60 -13.74 5.40
N ARG A 116 3.38 -13.39 5.76
CA ARG A 116 3.07 -12.55 6.92
C ARG A 116 2.11 -13.23 7.90
N GLU A 117 2.15 -12.77 9.14
CA GLU A 117 1.07 -13.01 10.10
C GLU A 117 -0.06 -12.01 9.85
N LYS A 118 -1.31 -12.46 10.00
CA LYS A 118 -2.48 -11.59 9.83
C LYS A 118 -2.68 -10.72 11.06
N ASP A 119 -3.01 -9.46 10.85
CA ASP A 119 -3.30 -8.54 11.94
C ASP A 119 -4.75 -8.70 12.39
N PRO A 120 -5.06 -9.24 13.58
CA PRO A 120 -6.43 -9.40 14.04
C PRO A 120 -7.19 -8.08 14.21
N LYS A 121 -6.49 -6.94 14.26
CA LYS A 121 -7.11 -5.60 14.34
C LYS A 121 -7.42 -5.01 12.97
N GLN A 122 -6.85 -5.56 11.89
CA GLN A 122 -7.18 -5.14 10.52
C GLN A 122 -8.44 -5.88 10.03
N TYR A 123 -9.58 -5.19 10.11
CA TYR A 123 -10.90 -5.72 9.74
C TYR A 123 -11.41 -5.30 8.36
N ARG A 124 -10.68 -4.42 7.64
CA ARG A 124 -11.07 -3.94 6.30
C ARG A 124 -10.57 -4.81 5.16
#